data_AF-A0A9D7D064-F1
#
_entry.id   AF-A0A9D7D064-F1
#
_cell.length_a   1.000
_cell.length_b   1.000
_cell.length_c   1.000
_cell.angle_alpha   90.00
_cell.angle_beta   90.00
_cell.angle_gamma   90.00
#
_symmetry.space_group_name_H-M   'P 1'
#
loop_
_entity.id
_entity.type
_entity.pdbx_description
1 polymer ?
#
loop_
_entity_poly.entity_id
_entity_poly.type
_entity_poly.pdbx_seq_one_letter_code
_entity_poly.pdbx_strand_id
1 'polypeptide(L)'
;MRSHLTRTASLVVVLSSVTAACAGRPSVQEVLDQSTPVICEKLKECAPTSFTAAFPGGVDECTSKTKAEASKKYGSDVSKSSVCTDDELETCLKDYKAAACSGGTAPKIPCDC
;
A
#
# COMPACT_ATOMS: atom_id res chain seq x y z
N MET A 1 -12.69 54.83 8.58
CA MET A 1 -11.52 53.94 8.67
C MET A 1 -11.99 52.62 9.27
N ARG A 2 -12.37 51.68 8.40
CA ARG A 2 -11.73 50.37 8.21
C ARG A 2 -11.76 49.47 9.45
N SER A 3 -12.82 48.67 9.49
CA SER A 3 -13.01 47.46 10.28
C SER A 3 -11.84 46.48 10.08
N HIS A 4 -11.30 45.95 11.17
CA HIS A 4 -10.53 44.70 11.16
C HIS A 4 -10.99 43.83 12.32
N LEU A 5 -12.09 43.12 12.08
CA LEU A 5 -12.50 41.93 12.82
C LEU A 5 -11.65 40.77 12.28
N THR A 6 -10.50 40.52 12.90
CA THR A 6 -9.59 39.45 12.44
C THR A 6 -10.00 38.12 13.04
N ARG A 7 -10.81 37.40 12.25
CA ARG A 7 -10.93 35.93 12.14
C ARG A 7 -10.56 35.11 13.38
N THR A 8 -11.61 34.75 14.11
CA THR A 8 -11.67 33.60 15.03
C THR A 8 -11.16 32.34 14.34
N ALA A 9 -10.30 31.62 15.04
CA ALA A 9 -9.74 30.34 14.66
C ALA A 9 -10.86 29.28 14.51
N SER A 10 -11.01 28.72 13.32
CA SER A 10 -11.74 27.48 13.10
C SER A 10 -10.73 26.37 12.86
N LEU A 11 -10.11 25.89 13.95
CA LEU A 11 -9.41 24.62 13.96
C LEU A 11 -10.49 23.54 13.97
N VAL A 12 -11.01 23.17 12.80
CA VAL A 12 -11.87 21.99 12.68
C VAL A 12 -10.94 20.79 12.76
N VAL A 13 -10.69 20.32 14.00
CA VAL A 13 -10.21 18.96 14.22
C VAL A 13 -11.36 18.06 13.81
N VAL A 14 -11.36 17.66 12.54
CA VAL A 14 -12.18 16.55 12.09
C VAL A 14 -11.51 15.31 12.70
N LEU A 15 -11.85 15.02 13.96
CA LEU A 15 -11.81 13.67 14.50
C LEU A 15 -12.85 12.87 13.71
N SER A 16 -12.50 12.50 12.47
CA SER A 16 -13.20 11.44 11.76
C SER A 16 -12.88 10.17 12.52
N SER A 17 -13.73 9.87 13.49
CA SER A 17 -14.19 8.52 13.83
C SER A 17 -13.25 7.43 13.32
N VAL A 18 -12.24 7.13 14.13
CA VAL A 18 -11.59 5.82 14.13
C VAL A 18 -12.72 4.84 14.44
N THR A 19 -13.39 4.36 13.40
CA THR A 19 -14.13 3.12 13.47
C THR A 19 -13.13 2.10 13.94
N ALA A 20 -13.26 1.69 15.20
CA ALA A 20 -12.52 0.56 15.74
C ALA A 20 -12.74 -0.63 14.79
N ALA A 21 -11.76 -0.89 13.93
CA ALA A 21 -11.58 -2.21 13.36
C ALA A 21 -11.00 -3.06 14.50
N CYS A 22 -11.89 -3.61 15.32
CA CYS A 22 -11.52 -4.67 16.24
C CYS A 22 -11.17 -5.93 15.43
N ALA A 23 -9.93 -6.05 14.96
CA ALA A 23 -9.18 -7.28 14.70
C ALA A 23 -7.83 -6.89 14.04
N GLY A 24 -6.83 -6.55 14.84
CA GLY A 24 -5.58 -5.92 14.38
C GLY A 24 -4.63 -6.81 13.58
N ARG A 25 -5.11 -7.62 12.63
CA ARG A 25 -4.33 -8.37 11.65
C ARG A 25 -5.16 -8.59 10.38
N PRO A 26 -4.81 -7.97 9.24
CA PRO A 26 -5.52 -8.17 7.98
C PRO A 26 -5.33 -9.62 7.52
N SER A 27 -6.29 -10.16 6.79
CA SER A 27 -6.12 -11.44 6.09
C SER A 27 -5.01 -11.36 5.04
N VAL A 28 -4.44 -12.51 4.66
CA VAL A 28 -3.46 -12.58 3.56
C VAL A 28 -4.04 -11.99 2.27
N GLN A 29 -5.33 -12.21 2.01
CA GLN A 29 -6.02 -11.59 0.88
C GLN A 29 -6.04 -10.06 0.98
N GLU A 30 -6.35 -9.50 2.16
CA GLU A 30 -6.32 -8.05 2.38
C GLU A 30 -4.90 -7.48 2.24
N VAL A 31 -3.88 -8.18 2.74
CA VAL A 31 -2.47 -7.81 2.53
C VAL A 31 -2.15 -7.77 1.05
N LEU A 32 -2.54 -8.80 0.28
CA LEU A 32 -2.32 -8.83 -1.17
C LEU A 32 -3.07 -7.71 -1.88
N ASP A 33 -4.30 -7.42 -1.45
CA ASP A 33 -5.13 -6.39 -2.07
C ASP A 33 -4.57 -4.99 -1.86
N GLN A 34 -4.01 -4.72 -0.69
CA GLN A 34 -3.41 -3.43 -0.33
C GLN A 34 -1.96 -3.27 -0.83
N SER A 35 -1.14 -4.32 -0.71
CA SER A 35 0.29 -4.24 -0.99
C SER A 35 0.63 -4.32 -2.47
N THR A 36 -0.02 -5.21 -3.22
CA THR A 36 0.29 -5.47 -4.62
C THR A 36 0.29 -4.22 -5.51
N PRO A 37 -0.74 -3.34 -5.48
CA PRO A 37 -0.71 -2.13 -6.31
C PRO A 37 0.46 -1.21 -5.96
N VAL A 38 0.76 -1.03 -4.67
CA VAL A 38 1.90 -0.21 -4.20
C VAL A 38 3.23 -0.79 -4.68
N ILE A 39 3.38 -2.12 -4.59
CA ILE A 39 4.56 -2.84 -5.07
C ILE A 39 4.73 -2.67 -6.58
N CYS A 40 3.66 -2.88 -7.35
CA CYS A 40 3.66 -2.75 -8.81
C CYS A 40 3.95 -1.30 -9.25
N GLU A 41 3.38 -0.29 -8.59
CA GLU A 41 3.70 1.12 -8.87
C GLU A 41 5.18 1.41 -8.63
N LYS A 42 5.74 0.90 -7.52
CA LYS A 42 7.14 1.11 -7.21
C LYS A 42 8.07 0.37 -8.16
N LEU A 43 7.71 -0.84 -8.61
CA LEU A 43 8.44 -1.56 -9.64
C LEU A 43 8.46 -0.80 -10.96
N LYS A 44 7.32 -0.21 -11.35
CA LYS A 44 7.23 0.65 -12.53
C LYS A 44 8.10 1.91 -12.39
N GLU A 45 8.09 2.54 -11.22
CA GLU A 45 8.93 3.71 -10.93
C GLU A 45 10.42 3.37 -11.00
N CYS A 46 10.82 2.27 -10.36
CA CYS A 46 12.23 1.90 -10.22
C CYS A 46 12.82 1.24 -11.48
N ALA A 47 12.02 0.50 -12.24
CA ALA A 47 12.48 -0.27 -13.39
C ALA A 47 11.54 -0.13 -14.60
N PRO A 48 11.29 1.08 -15.12
CA PRO A 48 10.22 1.34 -16.09
C PRO A 48 10.34 0.50 -17.36
N THR A 49 11.55 0.34 -17.91
CA THR A 49 11.77 -0.44 -19.15
C THR A 49 11.48 -1.92 -18.94
N SER A 50 12.03 -2.52 -17.88
CA SER A 50 11.80 -3.93 -17.55
C SER A 50 10.35 -4.19 -17.14
N PHE A 51 9.74 -3.24 -16.41
CA PHE A 51 8.35 -3.32 -16.02
C PHE A 51 7.43 -3.31 -17.24
N THR A 52 7.58 -2.36 -18.17
CA THR A 52 6.75 -2.31 -19.39
C THR A 52 6.95 -3.52 -20.28
N ALA A 53 8.15 -4.10 -20.32
CA ALA A 53 8.39 -5.34 -21.05
C ALA A 53 7.68 -6.56 -20.42
N ALA A 54 7.62 -6.62 -19.09
CA ALA A 54 6.97 -7.71 -18.36
C ALA A 54 5.44 -7.54 -18.23
N PHE A 55 4.97 -6.30 -18.14
CA PHE A 55 3.59 -5.90 -17.89
C PHE A 55 3.19 -4.76 -18.86
N PRO A 56 2.96 -5.06 -20.15
CA PRO A 56 2.59 -4.05 -21.15
C PRO A 56 1.26 -3.36 -20.84
N GLY A 57 0.34 -4.05 -20.15
CA GLY A 57 -0.90 -3.50 -19.62
C GLY A 57 -0.74 -2.65 -18.36
N GLY A 58 0.49 -2.39 -17.91
CA GLY A 58 0.77 -1.49 -16.81
C GLY A 58 0.54 -2.08 -15.41
N VAL A 59 0.26 -1.21 -14.45
CA VAL A 59 0.12 -1.55 -13.03
C VAL A 59 -1.05 -2.49 -12.78
N ASP A 60 -2.16 -2.33 -13.50
CA ASP A 60 -3.32 -3.22 -13.40
C ASP A 60 -2.98 -4.66 -13.82
N GLU A 61 -2.23 -4.83 -14.91
CA GLU A 61 -1.79 -6.15 -15.36
C GLU A 61 -0.84 -6.79 -14.32
N CYS A 62 0.13 -6.02 -13.82
CA CYS A 62 1.02 -6.46 -12.75
C CYS A 62 0.24 -6.90 -11.51
N THR A 63 -0.76 -6.09 -11.11
CA THR A 63 -1.57 -6.35 -9.92
C THR A 63 -2.41 -7.61 -10.08
N SER A 64 -3.11 -7.73 -11.20
CA SER A 64 -3.95 -8.89 -11.50
C SER A 64 -3.13 -10.18 -11.56
N LYS A 65 -2.00 -10.19 -12.28
CA LYS A 65 -1.12 -11.36 -12.37
C LYS A 65 -0.52 -11.74 -11.02
N THR A 66 -0.04 -10.76 -10.26
CA THR A 66 0.56 -11.01 -8.94
C THR A 66 -0.47 -11.58 -7.96
N LYS A 67 -1.69 -11.02 -7.94
CA LYS A 67 -2.79 -11.56 -7.13
C LYS A 67 -3.18 -12.97 -7.56
N ALA A 68 -3.30 -13.23 -8.87
CA ALA A 68 -3.64 -14.55 -9.38
C ALA A 68 -2.59 -15.62 -8.99
N GLU A 69 -1.30 -15.30 -9.09
CA GLU A 69 -0.22 -16.20 -8.68
C GLU A 69 -0.17 -16.37 -7.15
N ALA A 70 -0.40 -15.30 -6.39
CA ALA A 70 -0.48 -15.38 -4.94
C ALA A 70 -1.67 -16.24 -4.48
N SER A 71 -2.86 -16.08 -5.08
CA SER A 71 -4.02 -16.92 -4.76
C SER A 71 -3.78 -18.40 -5.07
N LYS A 72 -2.99 -18.74 -6.11
CA LYS A 72 -2.56 -20.13 -6.37
C LYS A 72 -1.56 -20.63 -5.33
N LYS A 73 -0.63 -19.78 -4.90
CA LYS A 73 0.42 -20.13 -3.92
C LYS A 73 -0.14 -20.34 -2.52
N TYR A 74 -1.04 -19.45 -2.09
CA TYR A 74 -1.64 -19.46 -0.77
C TYR A 74 -2.91 -20.31 -0.69
N GLY A 75 -3.62 -20.55 -1.81
CA GLY A 75 -4.77 -21.46 -1.85
C GLY A 75 -5.83 -21.10 -0.79
N SER A 76 -6.09 -22.01 0.16
CA SER A 76 -7.02 -21.79 1.26
C SER A 76 -6.48 -20.88 2.37
N ASP A 77 -5.18 -20.59 2.39
CA ASP A 77 -4.55 -19.74 3.39
C ASP A 77 -4.78 -18.24 3.14
N VAL A 78 -5.31 -17.84 1.98
CA VAL A 78 -5.60 -16.43 1.66
C VAL A 78 -6.58 -15.80 2.66
N SER A 79 -7.45 -16.61 3.26
CA SER A 79 -8.45 -16.17 4.23
C SER A 79 -7.93 -16.16 5.67
N LYS A 80 -6.70 -16.62 5.92
CA LYS A 80 -6.09 -16.58 7.25
C LYS A 80 -5.55 -15.18 7.54
N SER A 81 -5.53 -14.82 8.82
CA SER A 81 -4.87 -13.61 9.29
C SER A 81 -3.37 -13.65 8.94
N SER A 82 -2.87 -12.52 8.45
CA SER A 82 -1.45 -12.31 8.19
C SER A 82 -0.65 -12.24 9.49
N VAL A 83 0.68 -12.28 9.36
CA VAL A 83 1.60 -12.14 10.50
C VAL A 83 1.62 -10.70 11.01
N CYS A 84 1.40 -9.74 10.11
CA CYS A 84 1.40 -8.31 10.40
C CYS A 84 0.07 -7.83 10.97
N THR A 85 0.12 -6.77 11.76
CA THR A 85 -1.06 -5.96 12.07
C THR A 85 -1.39 -5.00 10.93
N ASP A 86 -2.58 -4.40 10.96
CA ASP A 86 -2.95 -3.36 9.98
C ASP A 86 -2.00 -2.16 10.05
N ASP A 87 -1.59 -1.74 11.25
CA ASP A 87 -0.64 -0.64 11.45
C ASP A 87 0.76 -0.99 10.92
N GLU A 88 1.22 -2.24 11.14
CA GLU A 88 2.49 -2.72 10.61
C GLU A 88 2.46 -2.77 9.08
N LEU A 89 1.36 -3.24 8.49
CA LEU A 89 1.17 -3.25 7.05
C LEU A 89 1.15 -1.83 6.48
N GLU A 90 0.41 -0.90 7.08
CA GLU A 90 0.32 0.48 6.60
C GLU A 90 1.70 1.16 6.65
N THR A 91 2.39 1.04 7.78
CA THR A 91 3.74 1.57 7.95
C THR A 91 4.69 0.97 6.92
N CYS A 92 4.60 -0.34 6.71
CA CYS A 92 5.38 -1.05 5.71
C CYS A 92 5.22 -0.48 4.30
N LEU A 93 3.97 -0.34 3.86
CA LEU A 93 3.66 0.12 2.51
C LEU A 93 4.06 1.58 2.31
N LYS A 94 3.92 2.39 3.36
CA LYS A 94 4.37 3.78 3.36
C LYS A 94 5.89 3.89 3.22
N ASP A 95 6.63 3.11 4.00
CA ASP A 95 8.10 3.09 3.97
C ASP A 95 8.61 2.56 2.63
N TYR A 96 8.01 1.48 2.12
CA TYR A 96 8.34 0.93 0.82
C TYR A 96 8.08 1.93 -0.32
N LYS A 97 6.95 2.65 -0.27
CA LYS A 97 6.64 3.70 -1.25
C LYS A 97 7.65 4.85 -1.18
N ALA A 98 8.10 5.23 0.01
CA ALA A 98 9.07 6.30 0.23
C ALA A 98 10.53 5.89 -0.08
N ALA A 99 10.85 4.59 -0.03
CA ALA A 99 12.20 4.10 -0.24
C ALA A 99 12.70 4.42 -1.66
N ALA A 100 13.97 4.81 -1.77
CA ALA A 100 14.56 5.15 -3.06
C ALA A 100 14.82 3.90 -3.91
N CYS A 101 14.65 4.03 -5.23
CA CYS A 101 15.07 3.02 -6.17
C CYS A 101 16.60 2.90 -6.15
N SER A 102 17.11 1.70 -5.89
CA SER A 102 18.56 1.46 -5.84
C SER A 102 19.01 0.85 -7.15
N GLY A 103 19.72 1.62 -7.98
CA GLY A 103 20.30 1.13 -9.23
C GLY A 103 19.27 0.58 -10.23
N GLY A 104 18.09 1.19 -10.32
CA GLY A 104 17.02 0.74 -11.20
C GLY A 104 16.26 -0.50 -10.69
N THR A 105 16.43 -0.84 -9.41
CA THR A 105 15.74 -1.97 -8.77
C THR A 105 14.80 -1.43 -7.70
N ALA A 106 13.62 -2.06 -7.57
CA ALA A 106 12.71 -1.76 -6.46
C ALA A 106 13.38 -2.08 -5.11
N PRO A 107 13.07 -1.31 -4.06
CA PRO A 107 13.53 -1.64 -2.71
C PRO A 107 13.04 -3.04 -2.31
N LYS A 108 13.73 -3.69 -1.37
CA LYS A 108 13.20 -4.90 -0.76
C LYS A 108 11.94 -4.53 0.02
N ILE A 109 10.92 -5.37 -0.05
CA ILE A 109 9.74 -5.24 0.81
C ILE A 109 10.25 -5.38 2.26
N PRO A 110 10.12 -4.34 3.10
CA PRO A 110 10.77 -4.32 4.41
C PRO A 110 10.10 -5.23 5.44
N CYS A 111 9.02 -5.94 5.07
CA CYS A 111 8.15 -6.64 5.99
C CYS A 111 7.83 -8.05 5.48
N ASP A 112 7.88 -9.03 6.37
CA ASP A 112 7.47 -10.41 6.13
C ASP A 112 5.98 -10.58 6.46
N CYS A 113 5.16 -9.76 5.79
CA CYS A 113 3.72 -9.92 5.70
C CYS A 113 3.40 -10.79 4.46
#